data_AF-A0A974UM20-F1
#
_entry.id   AF-A0A974UM20-F1
#
_cell.length_a   1.000
_cell.length_b   1.000
_cell.length_c   1.000
_cell.angle_alpha   90.00
_cell.angle_beta   90.00
_cell.angle_gamma   90.00
#
_symmetry.space_group_name_H-M   'P 1'
#
loop_
_entity.id
_entity.type
_entity.pdbx_description
1 polymer ?
#
loop_
_entity_poly.entity_id
_entity_poly.type
_entity_poly.pdbx_seq_one_letter_code
_entity_poly.pdbx_strand_id
1 'polypeptide(L)'
;MVTYTIDDAPTRNALSLALLADIDRVLATLADDPSVRLIVFTGARTVFSSGADRAELGDPATVERTTALLGSILTRIHESRVPIVARVNGAAFGAGLAIAAAADISIATTDAVFGLPEVRFGLVAGPAAAACLGRIGKAAGLDLLLTGRRFGAAEAARMHLVTGVVDRAALDAAVEGKVADVLLGDADAIAATRRLVHELSGPPLPELLAIARRAAESESQRYDGFVSRGLARGGVPDVDWRDVPARPRRARPGSELKPELRADLPQLGRSVVTIGTFDGVHRGHTEIIARTVASARRLGLASVLLTFDPHPVELTRPGAHPAVLTTIARRAELAAELGIDHFRVVPFDPGIAQLGPADFVRQVLVERLHAAEVVVGSNFRFGHRASGSVAGLAELANRFGFTTTTVDLVGVDDALSGSRVISSTFLRSCVEAGDVALAGAALGRPHRVDGVVEHGDHRGRTLGFPTANLSFDRFAAVPADGVYAGRAVFLDEWGQTDESVPLGVAAISVGTNPTFDVRQRRVEAHVLDWNQDLYGRRIGLEFHRLLRGMVRFAGVDELVAQMERDVEQTRAG
;
A
#
# COMPACT_ATOMS: atom_id res chain seq x y z
N MET A 1 22.52 -4.79 34.45
CA MET A 1 21.52 -4.78 33.36
C MET A 1 20.28 -5.45 33.91
N VAL A 2 19.10 -4.90 33.62
CA VAL A 2 17.82 -5.53 33.95
C VAL A 2 17.06 -5.80 32.66
N THR A 3 16.46 -6.98 32.52
CA THR A 3 15.57 -7.29 31.39
C THR A 3 14.14 -7.35 31.91
N TYR A 4 13.28 -6.48 31.38
CA TYR A 4 11.84 -6.52 31.58
C TYR A 4 11.20 -7.28 30.42
N THR A 5 10.55 -8.40 30.72
CA THR A 5 9.85 -9.23 29.73
C THR A 5 8.35 -9.13 29.93
N ILE A 6 7.63 -8.62 28.94
CA ILE A 6 6.16 -8.74 28.91
C ILE A 6 5.82 -10.19 28.58
N ASP A 7 5.15 -10.89 29.49
CA ASP A 7 4.70 -12.26 29.27
C ASP A 7 3.23 -12.43 29.66
N ASP A 8 2.35 -12.04 28.74
CA ASP A 8 0.92 -12.35 28.81
C ASP A 8 0.52 -13.18 27.59
N ALA A 9 0.65 -14.49 27.74
CA ALA A 9 0.46 -15.45 26.65
C ALA A 9 -0.92 -15.47 26.02
N PRO A 10 -2.01 -15.52 26.79
CA PRO A 10 -3.36 -15.50 26.25
C PRO A 10 -3.65 -14.27 25.39
N THR A 11 -3.16 -13.09 25.78
CA THR A 11 -3.48 -11.82 25.08
C THR A 11 -2.44 -11.42 24.03
N ARG A 12 -1.41 -12.25 23.83
CA ARG A 12 -0.24 -11.95 22.98
C ARG A 12 0.43 -10.64 23.42
N ASN A 13 0.67 -10.51 24.73
CA ASN A 13 1.28 -9.35 25.36
C ASN A 13 0.47 -8.05 25.15
N ALA A 14 -0.86 -8.14 25.27
CA ALA A 14 -1.70 -6.95 25.25
C ALA A 14 -1.45 -6.12 26.52
N LEU A 15 -1.36 -4.81 26.35
CA LEU A 15 -1.07 -3.86 27.42
C LEU A 15 -2.38 -3.43 28.08
N SER A 16 -2.84 -4.28 29.01
CA SER A 16 -3.94 -3.96 29.91
C SER A 16 -3.56 -2.87 30.91
N LEU A 17 -4.55 -2.26 31.55
CA LEU A 17 -4.35 -1.28 32.62
C LEU A 17 -3.43 -1.81 33.72
N ALA A 18 -3.63 -3.06 34.14
CA ALA A 18 -2.83 -3.70 35.18
C ALA A 18 -1.36 -3.87 34.74
N LEU A 19 -1.12 -4.30 33.51
CA LEU A 19 0.22 -4.48 32.99
C LEU A 19 0.95 -3.15 32.76
N LEU A 20 0.25 -2.13 32.26
CA LEU A 20 0.82 -0.77 32.16
C LEU A 20 1.17 -0.20 33.53
N ALA A 21 0.32 -0.38 34.54
CA ALA A 21 0.62 0.03 35.90
C ALA A 21 1.81 -0.72 36.50
N ASP A 22 2.01 -2.00 36.14
CA ASP A 22 3.20 -2.77 36.52
C ASP A 22 4.46 -2.23 35.86
N ILE A 23 4.43 -1.98 34.54
CA ILE A 23 5.54 -1.39 33.80
C ILE A 23 5.94 -0.03 34.40
N ASP A 24 4.97 0.86 34.66
CA ASP A 24 5.24 2.19 35.22
C ASP A 24 5.92 2.09 36.59
N ARG A 25 5.41 1.21 37.46
CA ARG A 25 5.96 0.95 38.79
C ARG A 25 7.36 0.36 38.75
N VAL A 26 7.61 -0.60 37.85
CA VAL A 26 8.94 -1.20 37.71
C VAL A 26 9.94 -0.19 37.16
N LEU A 27 9.59 0.59 36.15
CA LEU A 27 10.45 1.67 35.65
C LEU A 27 10.76 2.72 36.72
N ALA A 28 9.77 3.09 37.54
CA ALA A 28 9.99 3.97 38.68
C ALA A 28 10.98 3.39 39.69
N THR A 29 10.84 2.09 40.00
CA THR A 29 11.74 1.39 40.94
C THR A 29 13.17 1.32 40.39
N LEU A 30 13.33 1.02 39.11
CA LEU A 30 14.64 0.89 38.46
C LEU A 30 15.35 2.24 38.27
N ALA A 31 14.61 3.35 38.23
CA ALA A 31 15.19 4.69 38.10
C ALA A 31 16.08 5.06 39.30
N ASP A 32 15.72 4.59 40.50
CA ASP A 32 16.39 4.92 41.76
C ASP A 32 17.51 3.93 42.13
N ASP A 33 17.66 2.83 41.39
CA ASP A 33 18.68 1.82 41.66
C ASP A 33 20.04 2.18 41.00
N PRO A 34 21.08 2.53 41.78
CA PRO A 34 22.38 2.90 41.23
C PRO A 34 23.12 1.72 40.60
N SER A 35 22.76 0.47 40.93
CA SER A 35 23.37 -0.73 40.36
C SER A 35 22.86 -1.03 38.94
N VAL A 36 21.72 -0.47 38.57
CA VAL A 36 21.19 -0.57 37.21
C VAL A 36 21.98 0.37 36.32
N ARG A 37 22.49 -0.18 35.21
CA ARG A 37 23.25 0.55 34.19
C ARG A 37 22.57 0.62 32.83
N LEU A 38 21.58 -0.25 32.58
CA LEU A 38 20.84 -0.38 31.33
C LEU A 38 19.61 -1.26 31.57
N ILE A 39 18.51 -0.95 30.88
CA ILE A 39 17.27 -1.75 30.89
C ILE A 39 17.01 -2.28 29.48
N VAL A 40 16.80 -3.59 29.35
CA VAL A 40 16.33 -4.24 28.13
C VAL A 40 14.83 -4.49 28.27
N PHE A 41 14.04 -4.04 27.30
CA PHE A 41 12.61 -4.26 27.25
C PHE A 41 12.28 -5.23 26.11
N THR A 42 11.56 -6.32 26.39
CA THR A 42 11.22 -7.36 25.40
C THR A 42 9.84 -7.94 25.66
N GLY A 43 9.24 -8.59 24.65
CA GLY A 43 8.14 -9.52 24.86
C GLY A 43 8.63 -10.96 24.98
N ALA A 44 7.83 -11.82 25.62
CA ALA A 44 8.03 -13.26 25.62
C ALA A 44 7.66 -13.89 24.27
N ARG A 45 8.22 -15.07 23.99
CA ARG A 45 7.93 -15.87 22.78
C ARG A 45 8.15 -15.06 21.48
N THR A 46 7.16 -14.97 20.61
CA THR A 46 7.28 -14.43 19.24
C THR A 46 6.55 -13.11 19.05
N VAL A 47 6.10 -12.46 20.12
CA VAL A 47 5.37 -11.19 20.08
C VAL A 47 6.03 -10.22 21.04
N PHE A 48 6.24 -8.99 20.61
CA PHE A 48 6.69 -7.93 21.51
C PHE A 48 5.49 -7.42 22.32
N SER A 49 4.49 -6.86 21.63
CA SER A 49 3.18 -6.53 22.19
C SER A 49 2.13 -6.34 21.09
N SER A 50 0.93 -6.88 21.32
CA SER A 50 -0.22 -6.75 20.43
C SER A 50 -0.95 -5.40 20.51
N GLY A 51 -0.53 -4.50 21.40
CA GLY A 51 -1.14 -3.19 21.63
C GLY A 51 -2.05 -3.17 22.85
N ALA A 52 -3.02 -2.26 22.88
CA ALA A 52 -3.96 -2.15 24.00
C ALA A 52 -4.85 -3.41 24.13
N ASP A 53 -5.23 -3.76 25.36
CA ASP A 53 -6.17 -4.85 25.59
C ASP A 53 -7.57 -4.50 25.07
N ARG A 54 -8.06 -5.32 24.13
CA ARG A 54 -9.35 -5.13 23.47
C ARG A 54 -10.53 -5.22 24.42
N ALA A 55 -10.43 -6.01 25.49
CA ALA A 55 -11.48 -6.10 26.50
C ALA A 55 -11.68 -4.76 27.25
N GLU A 56 -10.66 -3.92 27.26
CA GLU A 56 -10.63 -2.64 27.97
C GLU A 56 -10.94 -1.43 27.07
N LEU A 57 -10.93 -1.59 25.74
CA LEU A 57 -11.20 -0.51 24.77
C LEU A 57 -12.67 -0.05 24.73
N GLY A 58 -13.59 -0.79 25.36
CA GLY A 58 -15.01 -0.46 25.40
C GLY A 58 -15.43 0.52 26.50
N ASP A 59 -14.56 0.76 27.49
CA ASP A 59 -14.82 1.66 28.61
C ASP A 59 -13.99 2.95 28.49
N PRO A 60 -14.62 4.13 28.25
CA PRO A 60 -13.88 5.38 28.09
C PRO A 60 -13.00 5.74 29.30
N ALA A 61 -13.43 5.43 30.53
CA ALA A 61 -12.64 5.72 31.73
C ALA A 61 -11.36 4.86 31.78
N THR A 62 -11.45 3.60 31.34
CA THR A 62 -10.29 2.72 31.23
C THR A 62 -9.36 3.14 30.09
N VAL A 63 -9.89 3.57 28.95
CA VAL A 63 -9.09 4.14 27.84
C VAL A 63 -8.33 5.40 28.28
N GLU A 64 -8.97 6.28 29.04
CA GLU A 64 -8.32 7.48 29.59
C GLU A 64 -7.16 7.11 30.54
N ARG A 65 -7.39 6.18 31.48
CA ARG A 65 -6.36 5.73 32.43
C ARG A 65 -5.19 5.01 31.75
N THR A 66 -5.47 4.14 30.78
CA THR A 66 -4.41 3.43 30.02
C THR A 66 -3.60 4.40 29.17
N THR A 67 -4.24 5.41 28.57
CA THR A 67 -3.56 6.50 27.84
C THR A 67 -2.66 7.32 28.76
N ALA A 68 -3.15 7.67 29.96
CA ALA A 68 -2.38 8.42 30.95
C ALA A 68 -1.16 7.61 31.46
N LEU A 69 -1.35 6.33 31.78
CA LEU A 69 -0.25 5.44 32.19
C LEU A 69 0.78 5.24 31.08
N LEU A 70 0.35 5.07 29.83
CA LEU A 70 1.28 5.02 28.70
C LEU A 70 2.09 6.32 28.59
N GLY A 71 1.45 7.48 28.73
CA GLY A 71 2.16 8.77 28.79
C GLY A 71 3.20 8.81 29.91
N SER A 72 2.86 8.35 31.11
CA SER A 72 3.79 8.25 32.24
C SER A 72 4.99 7.35 31.93
N ILE A 73 4.75 6.15 31.39
CA ILE A 73 5.80 5.20 31.00
C ILE A 73 6.74 5.83 29.97
N LEU A 74 6.20 6.47 28.94
CA LEU A 74 7.00 7.11 27.88
C LEU A 74 7.84 8.27 28.42
N THR A 75 7.30 9.07 29.35
CA THR A 75 8.06 10.08 30.09
C THR A 75 9.20 9.45 30.89
N ARG A 76 8.95 8.38 31.65
CA ARG A 76 9.99 7.69 32.42
C ARG A 76 11.07 7.09 31.53
N ILE A 77 10.71 6.53 30.39
CA ILE A 77 11.67 6.07 29.39
C ILE A 77 12.52 7.24 28.92
N HIS A 78 11.91 8.36 28.54
CA HIS A 78 12.62 9.56 28.09
C HIS A 78 13.54 10.17 29.16
N GLU A 79 13.14 10.16 30.41
CA GLU A 79 13.89 10.78 31.52
C GLU A 79 14.83 9.80 32.22
N SER A 80 14.82 8.53 31.84
CA SER A 80 15.64 7.48 32.44
C SER A 80 17.12 7.87 32.54
N ARG A 81 17.72 7.69 33.72
CA ARG A 81 19.15 7.90 33.93
C ARG A 81 19.99 6.93 33.09
N VAL A 82 19.46 5.72 32.88
CA VAL A 82 20.13 4.64 32.15
C VAL A 82 19.54 4.45 30.76
N PRO A 83 20.32 3.97 29.78
CA PRO A 83 19.80 3.66 28.46
C PRO A 83 18.73 2.56 28.49
N ILE A 84 17.73 2.70 27.62
CA ILE A 84 16.66 1.73 27.38
C ILE A 84 16.89 1.08 26.02
N VAL A 85 16.97 -0.25 25.99
CA VAL A 85 17.11 -1.06 24.78
C VAL A 85 15.84 -1.87 24.54
N ALA A 86 15.13 -1.63 23.45
CA ALA A 86 14.01 -2.47 23.03
C ALA A 86 14.50 -3.63 22.15
N ARG A 87 14.35 -4.85 22.67
CA ARG A 87 14.52 -6.10 21.91
C ARG A 87 13.14 -6.48 21.33
N VAL A 88 12.91 -6.15 20.07
CA VAL A 88 11.62 -6.35 19.40
C VAL A 88 11.58 -7.72 18.70
N ASN A 89 11.10 -8.72 19.43
CA ASN A 89 11.09 -10.13 19.03
C ASN A 89 9.93 -10.56 18.11
N GLY A 90 9.12 -9.60 17.66
CA GLY A 90 7.96 -9.84 16.81
C GLY A 90 7.03 -8.63 16.77
N ALA A 91 5.72 -8.87 16.67
CA ALA A 91 4.75 -7.80 16.47
C ALA A 91 4.75 -6.76 17.60
N ALA A 92 4.72 -5.48 17.24
CA ALA A 92 4.63 -4.33 18.15
C ALA A 92 3.57 -3.34 17.63
N PHE A 93 2.42 -3.26 18.30
CA PHE A 93 1.30 -2.40 17.89
C PHE A 93 0.93 -1.37 18.95
N GLY A 94 0.40 -0.23 18.52
CA GLY A 94 -0.13 0.82 19.39
C GLY A 94 0.82 1.19 20.54
N ALA A 95 0.35 1.00 21.77
CA ALA A 95 1.14 1.22 22.99
C ALA A 95 2.48 0.44 23.02
N GLY A 96 2.53 -0.78 22.49
CA GLY A 96 3.76 -1.56 22.37
C GLY A 96 4.75 -0.94 21.40
N LEU A 97 4.27 -0.42 20.26
CA LEU A 97 5.11 0.32 19.33
C LEU A 97 5.59 1.64 19.95
N ALA A 98 4.75 2.33 20.73
CA ALA A 98 5.14 3.56 21.42
C ALA A 98 6.32 3.33 22.37
N ILE A 99 6.30 2.25 23.16
CA ILE A 99 7.40 1.87 24.05
C ILE A 99 8.68 1.58 23.24
N ALA A 100 8.58 0.79 22.17
CA ALA A 100 9.73 0.50 21.31
C ALA A 100 10.30 1.75 20.61
N ALA A 101 9.43 2.71 20.26
CA ALA A 101 9.82 3.98 19.65
C ALA A 101 10.45 4.95 20.66
N ALA A 102 10.11 4.85 21.94
CA ALA A 102 10.70 5.68 23.00
C ALA A 102 12.05 5.14 23.50
N ALA A 103 12.31 3.84 23.37
CA ALA A 103 13.59 3.23 23.78
C ALA A 103 14.77 3.78 22.98
N ASP A 104 15.89 4.12 23.62
CA ASP A 104 17.06 4.77 23.00
C ASP A 104 17.65 3.94 21.85
N ILE A 105 17.74 2.63 22.06
CA ILE A 105 18.16 1.64 21.05
C ILE A 105 17.01 0.67 20.87
N SER A 106 16.68 0.34 19.64
CA SER A 106 15.66 -0.67 19.34
C SER A 106 16.11 -1.56 18.20
N ILE A 107 16.17 -2.87 18.46
CA ILE A 107 16.59 -3.88 17.48
C ILE A 107 15.42 -4.83 17.27
N ALA A 108 15.00 -4.99 16.02
CA ALA A 108 13.87 -5.83 15.66
C ALA A 108 14.30 -7.07 14.86
N THR A 109 13.50 -8.14 14.95
CA THR A 109 13.63 -9.26 14.01
C THR A 109 13.17 -8.86 12.61
N THR A 110 13.73 -9.48 11.56
CA THR A 110 13.33 -9.25 10.16
C THR A 110 11.84 -9.53 9.90
N ASP A 111 11.22 -10.42 10.68
CA ASP A 111 9.80 -10.77 10.65
C ASP A 111 8.92 -9.94 11.60
N ALA A 112 9.47 -8.93 12.30
CA ALA A 112 8.67 -8.05 13.14
C ALA A 112 7.71 -7.18 12.31
N VAL A 113 6.51 -6.96 12.85
CA VAL A 113 5.44 -6.17 12.22
C VAL A 113 4.98 -5.07 13.17
N PHE A 114 4.81 -3.88 12.64
CA PHE A 114 4.50 -2.66 13.39
C PHE A 114 3.20 -2.02 12.89
N GLY A 115 2.56 -1.23 13.74
CA GLY A 115 1.39 -0.43 13.34
C GLY A 115 0.75 0.38 14.47
N LEU A 116 0.00 1.41 14.09
CA LEU A 116 -0.79 2.28 14.98
C LEU A 116 -2.27 2.23 14.55
N PRO A 117 -3.01 1.15 14.87
CA PRO A 117 -4.35 0.90 14.34
C PRO A 117 -5.46 1.73 14.98
N GLU A 118 -5.16 2.60 15.95
CA GLU A 118 -6.12 3.32 16.80
C GLU A 118 -7.22 4.06 16.00
N VAL A 119 -6.86 4.70 14.89
CA VAL A 119 -7.83 5.42 14.04
C VAL A 119 -8.91 4.49 13.48
N ARG A 120 -8.60 3.20 13.27
CA ARG A 120 -9.55 2.18 12.82
C ARG A 120 -10.54 1.80 13.91
N PHE A 121 -10.19 2.05 15.16
CA PHE A 121 -11.05 1.87 16.33
C PHE A 121 -11.72 3.18 16.76
N GLY A 122 -11.55 4.27 16.00
CA GLY A 122 -12.09 5.58 16.35
C GLY A 122 -11.35 6.28 17.50
N LEU A 123 -10.10 5.87 17.76
CA LEU A 123 -9.26 6.40 18.82
C LEU A 123 -8.15 7.29 18.25
N VAL A 124 -7.75 8.31 19.00
CA VAL A 124 -6.58 9.14 18.69
C VAL A 124 -5.37 8.56 19.41
N ALA A 125 -4.36 8.13 18.64
CA ALA A 125 -3.12 7.55 19.18
C ALA A 125 -2.17 8.61 19.77
N GLY A 126 -2.63 9.46 20.69
CA GLY A 126 -1.87 10.62 21.18
C GLY A 126 -0.45 10.28 21.68
N PRO A 127 -0.30 9.40 22.68
CA PRO A 127 1.02 9.04 23.20
C PRO A 127 1.92 8.34 22.18
N ALA A 128 1.35 7.44 21.37
CA ALA A 128 2.11 6.73 20.34
C ALA A 128 2.57 7.67 19.21
N ALA A 129 1.74 8.66 18.84
CA ALA A 129 2.11 9.72 17.91
C ALA A 129 3.28 10.55 18.46
N ALA A 130 3.22 10.97 19.73
CA ALA A 130 4.30 11.72 20.38
C ALA A 130 5.62 10.94 20.37
N ALA A 131 5.59 9.65 20.70
CA ALA A 131 6.79 8.80 20.71
C ALA A 131 7.36 8.54 19.30
N CYS A 132 6.50 8.33 18.30
CA CYS A 132 6.96 7.96 16.95
C CYS A 132 7.43 9.18 16.13
N LEU A 133 6.75 10.32 16.24
CA LEU A 133 6.99 11.48 15.37
C LEU A 133 8.40 12.07 15.51
N GLY A 134 8.99 12.01 16.71
CA GLY A 134 10.37 12.43 16.93
C GLY A 134 11.39 11.60 16.15
N ARG A 135 11.03 10.38 15.73
CA ARG A 135 11.90 9.48 14.94
C ARG A 135 11.63 9.54 13.46
N ILE A 136 10.35 9.45 13.08
CA ILE A 136 9.96 9.23 11.67
C ILE A 136 9.54 10.52 10.96
N GLY A 137 9.38 11.62 11.71
CA GLY A 137 8.92 12.89 11.19
C GLY A 137 7.44 12.93 10.80
N LYS A 138 6.96 14.14 10.49
CA LYS A 138 5.53 14.41 10.25
C LYS A 138 4.94 13.62 9.08
N ALA A 139 5.65 13.51 7.96
CA ALA A 139 5.12 12.89 6.75
C ALA A 139 4.84 11.39 6.94
N ALA A 140 5.82 10.64 7.43
CA ALA A 140 5.64 9.22 7.74
C ALA A 140 4.65 9.02 8.90
N GLY A 141 4.70 9.90 9.92
CA GLY A 141 3.75 9.87 11.02
C GLY A 141 2.31 10.02 10.57
N LEU A 142 1.99 10.99 9.70
CA LEU A 142 0.63 11.17 9.17
C LEU A 142 0.17 9.97 8.36
N ASP A 143 1.03 9.40 7.50
CA ASP A 143 0.69 8.17 6.77
C ASP A 143 0.33 7.03 7.73
N LEU A 144 1.16 6.76 8.74
CA LEU A 144 0.91 5.67 9.69
C LEU A 144 -0.31 5.93 10.58
N LEU A 145 -0.43 7.13 11.15
CA LEU A 145 -1.47 7.51 12.11
C LEU A 145 -2.86 7.66 11.45
N LEU A 146 -2.93 8.13 10.19
CA LEU A 146 -4.21 8.32 9.49
C LEU A 146 -4.71 7.04 8.82
N THR A 147 -3.82 6.15 8.39
CA THR A 147 -4.22 4.91 7.70
C THR A 147 -4.37 3.73 8.67
N GLY A 148 -3.73 3.81 9.84
CA GLY A 148 -3.55 2.70 10.76
C GLY A 148 -2.94 1.45 10.11
N ARG A 149 -2.17 1.63 9.02
CA ARG A 149 -1.60 0.52 8.25
C ARG A 149 -0.47 -0.16 9.03
N ARG A 150 -0.20 -1.40 8.63
CA ARG A 150 0.95 -2.14 9.11
C ARG A 150 2.17 -1.90 8.24
N PHE A 151 3.33 -2.14 8.83
CA PHE A 151 4.61 -2.04 8.15
C PHE A 151 5.61 -3.02 8.76
N GLY A 152 6.54 -3.53 7.93
CA GLY A 152 7.51 -4.53 8.36
C GLY A 152 8.72 -3.93 9.10
N ALA A 153 9.54 -4.77 9.71
CA ALA A 153 10.78 -4.39 10.37
C ALA A 153 11.73 -3.67 9.45
N ALA A 154 11.84 -4.18 8.23
CA ALA A 154 12.55 -3.48 7.20
C ALA A 154 11.97 -2.07 7.13
N GLU A 155 10.64 -1.86 6.98
CA GLU A 155 9.96 -0.55 6.97
C GLU A 155 10.19 0.36 8.18
N ALA A 156 10.40 -0.20 9.36
CA ALA A 156 10.78 0.57 10.53
C ALA A 156 12.21 1.17 10.41
N ALA A 157 13.17 0.47 9.79
CA ALA A 157 14.60 0.84 9.76
C ALA A 157 15.02 2.11 8.98
N ARG A 158 14.90 2.19 7.64
CA ARG A 158 14.86 3.43 6.81
C ARG A 158 13.88 4.54 7.28
N MET A 159 12.93 4.32 8.18
CA MET A 159 12.18 5.45 8.80
C MET A 159 12.85 5.90 10.11
N HIS A 160 13.92 5.22 10.52
CA HIS A 160 14.62 5.39 11.78
C HIS A 160 13.74 5.17 13.02
N LEU A 161 12.63 4.43 12.86
CA LEU A 161 11.78 4.04 13.98
C LEU A 161 12.46 2.99 14.86
N VAL A 162 13.20 2.08 14.22
CA VAL A 162 14.11 1.15 14.89
C VAL A 162 15.56 1.39 14.48
N THR A 163 16.48 1.17 15.43
CA THR A 163 17.92 1.37 15.22
C THR A 163 18.62 0.22 14.50
N GLY A 164 18.02 -0.98 14.51
CA GLY A 164 18.58 -2.16 13.85
C GLY A 164 17.52 -3.21 13.51
N VAL A 165 17.80 -4.00 12.47
CA VAL A 165 16.98 -5.16 12.07
C VAL A 165 17.91 -6.32 11.77
N VAL A 166 17.64 -7.47 12.38
CA VAL A 166 18.45 -8.70 12.23
C VAL A 166 17.55 -9.91 12.11
N ASP A 167 18.09 -11.01 11.59
CA ASP A 167 17.33 -12.27 11.60
C ASP A 167 17.03 -12.73 13.02
N ARG A 168 15.91 -13.44 13.20
CA ARG A 168 15.44 -13.89 14.52
C ARG A 168 16.52 -14.64 15.31
N ALA A 169 17.30 -15.50 14.65
CA ALA A 169 18.38 -16.26 15.27
C ALA A 169 19.55 -15.37 15.75
N ALA A 170 19.70 -14.17 15.18
CA ALA A 170 20.75 -13.22 15.52
C ALA A 170 20.28 -12.11 16.49
N LEU A 171 18.99 -12.07 16.86
CA LEU A 171 18.43 -11.00 17.69
C LEU A 171 19.13 -10.89 19.05
N ASP A 172 19.32 -12.02 19.74
CA ASP A 172 19.95 -12.02 21.06
C ASP A 172 21.40 -11.56 20.98
N ALA A 173 22.18 -12.14 20.06
CA ALA A 173 23.56 -11.73 19.84
C ALA A 173 23.70 -10.24 19.46
N ALA A 174 22.78 -9.71 18.64
CA ALA A 174 22.81 -8.29 18.26
C ALA A 174 22.48 -7.35 19.43
N VAL A 175 21.49 -7.72 20.25
CA VAL A 175 21.13 -6.95 21.45
C VAL A 175 22.24 -7.03 22.49
N GLU A 176 22.78 -8.22 22.75
CA GLU A 176 23.92 -8.42 23.65
C GLU A 176 25.15 -7.62 23.20
N GLY A 177 25.42 -7.56 21.89
CA GLY A 177 26.46 -6.72 21.33
C GLY A 177 26.26 -5.24 21.66
N LYS A 178 25.05 -4.70 21.49
CA LYS A 178 24.76 -3.30 21.87
C LYS A 178 24.81 -3.06 23.37
N VAL A 179 24.35 -4.02 24.17
CA VAL A 179 24.48 -3.93 25.63
C VAL A 179 25.96 -3.88 26.01
N ALA A 180 26.80 -4.76 25.44
CA ALA A 180 28.23 -4.77 25.70
C ALA A 180 28.88 -3.43 25.31
N ASP A 181 28.58 -2.91 24.12
CA ASP A 181 29.07 -1.61 23.64
C ASP A 181 28.72 -0.48 24.63
N VAL A 182 27.47 -0.43 25.12
CA VAL A 182 27.04 0.58 26.08
C VAL A 182 27.75 0.39 27.42
N LEU A 183 27.92 -0.84 27.91
CA LEU A 183 28.53 -1.09 29.21
C LEU A 183 30.03 -0.77 29.27
N LEU A 184 30.71 -0.66 28.12
CA LEU A 184 32.11 -0.20 28.03
C LEU A 184 32.29 1.26 28.43
N GLY A 185 31.26 2.11 28.27
CA GLY A 185 31.35 3.53 28.61
C GLY A 185 31.17 3.80 30.10
N ASP A 186 31.61 4.97 30.55
CA ASP A 186 31.34 5.46 31.90
C ASP A 186 29.84 5.75 32.11
N ALA A 187 29.29 5.38 33.27
CA ALA A 187 27.85 5.44 33.52
C ALA A 187 27.31 6.88 33.54
N ASP A 188 28.05 7.82 34.12
CA ASP A 188 27.63 9.22 34.22
C ASP A 188 27.81 9.93 32.87
N ALA A 189 28.88 9.61 32.14
CA ALA A 189 29.09 10.11 30.78
C ALA A 189 28.00 9.65 29.81
N ILE A 190 27.57 8.38 29.88
CA ILE A 190 26.46 7.85 29.08
C ILE A 190 25.16 8.58 29.42
N ALA A 191 24.86 8.72 30.72
CA ALA A 191 23.66 9.42 31.17
C ALA A 191 23.65 10.89 30.73
N ALA A 192 24.78 11.58 30.82
CA ALA A 192 24.92 12.97 30.35
C ALA A 192 24.79 13.08 28.82
N THR A 193 25.39 12.15 28.08
CA THR A 193 25.29 12.10 26.61
C THR A 193 23.84 11.89 26.18
N ARG A 194 23.12 10.98 26.84
CA ARG A 194 21.69 10.73 26.59
C ARG A 194 20.85 11.99 26.79
N ARG A 195 21.04 12.71 27.91
CA ARG A 195 20.35 13.98 28.17
C ARG A 195 20.68 15.04 27.11
N LEU A 196 21.95 15.20 26.77
CA LEU A 196 22.41 16.13 25.75
C LEU A 196 21.73 15.85 24.39
N VAL A 197 21.68 14.60 23.97
CA VAL A 197 21.02 14.23 22.70
C VAL A 197 19.54 14.59 22.72
N HIS A 198 18.83 14.33 23.83
CA HIS A 198 17.42 14.70 23.95
C HIS A 198 17.20 16.21 23.89
N GLU A 199 18.02 17.00 24.59
CA GLU A 199 17.95 18.47 24.57
C GLU A 199 18.20 19.05 23.17
N LEU A 200 19.09 18.42 22.39
CA LEU A 200 19.42 18.87 21.03
C LEU A 200 18.41 18.42 19.96
N SER A 201 17.54 17.44 20.25
CA SER A 201 16.68 16.79 19.25
C SER A 201 15.30 17.46 19.07
N GLY A 202 15.03 18.55 19.78
CA GLY A 202 13.75 19.27 19.73
C GLY A 202 12.98 19.20 21.05
N PRO A 203 11.66 19.47 21.05
CA PRO A 203 10.85 19.44 22.26
C PRO A 203 10.93 18.06 22.93
N PRO A 204 11.15 18.01 24.26
CA PRO A 204 11.26 16.75 24.97
C PRO A 204 9.94 15.98 24.92
N LEU A 205 10.00 14.64 24.95
CA LEU A 205 8.82 13.79 24.81
C LEU A 205 7.69 14.13 25.80
N PRO A 206 7.97 14.47 27.08
CA PRO A 206 6.94 14.94 28.02
C PRO A 206 6.16 16.17 27.55
N GLU A 207 6.81 17.11 26.85
CA GLU A 207 6.15 18.28 26.29
C GLU A 207 5.22 17.88 25.13
N LEU A 208 5.69 17.01 24.24
CA LEU A 208 4.89 16.47 23.13
C LEU A 208 3.69 15.67 23.65
N LEU A 209 3.85 14.90 24.71
CA LEU A 209 2.78 14.18 25.39
C LEU A 209 1.74 15.15 25.99
N ALA A 210 2.19 16.25 26.59
CA ALA A 210 1.30 17.28 27.10
C ALA A 210 0.52 17.99 25.98
N ILE A 211 1.15 18.25 24.83
CA ILE A 211 0.49 18.77 23.62
C ILE A 211 -0.55 17.76 23.11
N ALA A 212 -0.18 16.50 22.96
CA ALA A 212 -1.05 15.43 22.49
C ALA A 212 -2.28 15.27 23.40
N ARG A 213 -2.08 15.33 24.72
CA ARG A 213 -3.16 15.27 25.71
C ARG A 213 -4.14 16.44 25.56
N ARG A 214 -3.63 17.68 25.51
CA ARG A 214 -4.50 18.88 25.33
C ARG A 214 -5.28 18.83 24.01
N ALA A 215 -4.64 18.39 22.93
CA ALA A 215 -5.29 18.23 21.63
C ALA A 215 -6.42 17.19 21.69
N ALA A 216 -6.17 16.04 22.32
CA ALA A 216 -7.16 14.99 22.51
C ALA A 216 -8.34 15.45 23.40
N GLU A 217 -8.07 16.15 24.51
CA GLU A 217 -9.11 16.74 25.38
C GLU A 217 -10.00 17.73 24.60
N SER A 218 -9.40 18.58 23.75
CA SER A 218 -10.14 19.55 22.94
C SER A 218 -11.01 18.92 21.85
N GLU A 219 -10.58 17.79 21.28
CA GLU A 219 -11.34 17.03 20.27
C GLU A 219 -12.44 16.17 20.93
N SER A 220 -12.19 15.62 22.12
CA SER A 220 -13.21 14.88 22.88
C SER A 220 -14.39 15.76 23.32
N GLN A 221 -14.19 17.07 23.47
CA GLN A 221 -15.27 18.04 23.73
C GLN A 221 -16.08 18.39 22.45
N ARG A 222 -15.54 18.08 21.27
CA ARG A 222 -16.18 18.36 19.96
C ARG A 222 -16.87 17.14 19.35
N TYR A 223 -16.52 15.93 19.79
CA TYR A 223 -17.04 14.68 19.24
C TYR A 223 -17.68 13.80 20.33
N ASP A 224 -19.02 13.67 20.30
CA ASP A 224 -19.83 12.65 21.01
C ASP A 224 -19.61 11.21 20.45
N GLY A 225 -18.45 10.96 19.81
CA GLY A 225 -18.16 9.75 19.05
C GLY A 225 -18.13 8.48 19.89
N PHE A 226 -17.80 8.60 21.18
CA PHE A 226 -17.70 7.46 22.08
C PHE A 226 -19.08 6.86 22.42
N VAL A 227 -20.12 7.70 22.48
CA VAL A 227 -21.49 7.27 22.84
C VAL A 227 -22.33 6.92 21.61
N SER A 228 -22.11 7.61 20.48
CA SER A 228 -22.98 7.51 19.30
C SER A 228 -22.73 6.30 18.39
N ARG A 229 -21.54 5.66 18.43
CA ARG A 229 -21.19 4.54 17.52
C ARG A 229 -21.24 3.14 18.12
N GLY A 230 -21.77 2.96 19.33
CA GLY A 230 -22.10 1.61 19.83
C GLY A 230 -20.95 0.60 19.86
N LEU A 231 -19.68 1.02 19.94
CA LEU A 231 -18.55 0.11 20.16
C LEU A 231 -18.60 -0.56 21.54
N ALA A 232 -19.41 -0.04 22.47
CA ALA A 232 -19.75 -0.71 23.73
C ALA A 232 -20.84 -1.80 23.61
N ARG A 233 -21.45 -2.03 22.43
CA ARG A 233 -22.52 -3.05 22.25
C ARG A 233 -22.41 -3.93 21.01
N GLY A 234 -21.48 -3.67 20.09
CA GLY A 234 -21.21 -4.55 18.95
C GLY A 234 -19.90 -5.29 19.16
N GLY A 235 -19.96 -6.60 19.41
CA GLY A 235 -18.77 -7.45 19.56
C GLY A 235 -17.78 -7.23 18.42
N VAL A 236 -16.55 -6.87 18.78
CA VAL A 236 -15.46 -6.77 17.80
C VAL A 236 -15.18 -8.18 17.29
N PRO A 237 -15.27 -8.46 15.96
CA PRO A 237 -14.99 -9.79 15.44
C PRO A 237 -13.60 -10.25 15.89
N ASP A 238 -13.50 -11.52 16.28
CA ASP A 238 -12.24 -12.16 16.58
C ASP A 238 -11.48 -12.32 15.26
N VAL A 239 -10.45 -11.49 15.06
CA VAL A 239 -9.64 -11.49 13.84
C VAL A 239 -8.23 -11.89 14.24
N ASP A 240 -7.76 -13.06 13.79
CA ASP A 240 -6.37 -13.46 13.97
C ASP A 240 -5.49 -12.49 13.18
N TRP A 241 -4.70 -11.72 13.91
CA TRP A 241 -3.95 -10.63 13.33
C TRP A 241 -2.81 -11.09 12.43
N ARG A 242 -2.53 -12.38 12.26
CA ARG A 242 -1.51 -12.87 11.30
C ARG A 242 -1.93 -12.72 9.83
N ASP A 243 -3.21 -12.47 9.55
CA ASP A 243 -3.79 -12.47 8.19
C ASP A 243 -3.76 -11.11 7.46
N VAL A 244 -2.98 -10.13 7.94
CA VAL A 244 -2.84 -8.83 7.25
C VAL A 244 -1.37 -8.63 6.84
N PRO A 245 -1.05 -8.65 5.53
CA PRO A 245 0.32 -8.83 5.04
C PRO A 245 1.23 -7.62 5.30
N ALA A 246 2.51 -7.89 5.58
CA ALA A 246 3.56 -6.88 5.76
C ALA A 246 4.23 -6.53 4.42
N ARG A 247 4.56 -5.25 4.22
CA ARG A 247 5.17 -4.73 2.98
C ARG A 247 6.72 -4.87 3.02
N PRO A 248 7.39 -5.39 1.97
CA PRO A 248 8.85 -5.51 1.96
C PRO A 248 9.58 -4.22 1.55
N ARG A 249 10.88 -4.16 1.85
CA ARG A 249 11.78 -3.02 1.59
C ARG A 249 12.91 -3.34 0.59
N ARG A 250 13.06 -2.42 -0.37
CA ARG A 250 14.09 -2.30 -1.42
C ARG A 250 15.46 -1.68 -1.06
N ALA A 251 16.50 -2.02 -1.84
CA ALA A 251 17.50 -1.11 -2.47
C ALA A 251 18.01 -1.66 -3.85
N ARG A 252 18.54 -0.79 -4.73
CA ARG A 252 18.41 -0.75 -6.23
C ARG A 252 19.68 -1.17 -7.05
N PRO A 253 19.63 -1.26 -8.42
CA PRO A 253 19.73 -0.07 -9.32
C PRO A 253 18.89 -0.12 -10.64
N GLY A 254 18.50 1.05 -11.19
CA GLY A 254 18.52 1.24 -12.65
C GLY A 254 17.33 1.78 -13.48
N SER A 255 16.21 2.28 -12.95
CA SER A 255 15.15 2.94 -13.78
C SER A 255 14.09 3.70 -12.95
N GLU A 256 14.51 4.63 -12.10
CA GLU A 256 13.57 5.36 -11.23
C GLU A 256 12.51 6.20 -11.95
N LEU A 257 11.24 5.85 -11.76
CA LEU A 257 10.21 6.85 -11.46
C LEU A 257 10.44 7.36 -10.04
N LYS A 258 10.80 8.65 -9.91
CA LYS A 258 11.15 9.30 -8.65
C LYS A 258 9.97 9.41 -7.64
N PRO A 259 10.23 9.48 -6.32
CA PRO A 259 9.25 9.73 -5.26
C PRO A 259 8.65 11.15 -5.21
N GLU A 260 9.00 12.04 -6.13
CA GLU A 260 8.53 13.45 -6.18
C GLU A 260 7.06 13.57 -6.68
N LEU A 261 6.25 12.53 -6.48
CA LEU A 261 4.84 12.49 -6.82
C LEU A 261 3.90 12.87 -5.67
N ARG A 262 4.47 13.17 -4.49
CA ARG A 262 3.75 13.66 -3.31
C ARG A 262 4.47 14.79 -2.54
N ALA A 263 5.58 15.30 -3.06
CA ALA A 263 6.31 16.43 -2.50
C ALA A 263 6.66 17.42 -3.62
N ASP A 264 6.79 18.70 -3.27
CA ASP A 264 6.97 19.82 -4.19
C ASP A 264 7.89 19.50 -5.38
N LEU A 265 7.42 19.91 -6.56
CA LEU A 265 8.07 19.72 -7.84
C LEU A 265 9.56 20.14 -7.77
N PRO A 266 10.52 19.39 -8.34
CA PRO A 266 11.61 20.11 -9.00
C PRO A 266 10.93 21.04 -10.00
N GLN A 267 11.21 22.35 -9.99
CA GLN A 267 10.50 23.32 -10.83
C GLN A 267 10.38 22.79 -12.26
N LEU A 268 9.24 22.16 -12.57
CA LEU A 268 8.93 21.75 -13.92
C LEU A 268 8.80 23.09 -14.61
N GLY A 269 9.72 23.35 -15.54
CA GLY A 269 9.50 24.40 -16.51
C GLY A 269 8.19 24.14 -17.26
N ARG A 270 7.95 24.91 -18.31
CA ARG A 270 6.74 24.67 -19.12
C ARG A 270 6.70 23.22 -19.62
N SER A 271 5.52 22.63 -19.69
CA SER A 271 5.36 21.22 -20.04
C SER A 271 4.26 20.99 -21.07
N VAL A 272 4.33 19.87 -21.79
CA VAL A 272 3.23 19.39 -22.63
C VAL A 272 2.49 18.31 -21.87
N VAL A 273 1.20 18.53 -21.60
CA VAL A 273 0.42 17.71 -20.67
C VAL A 273 -0.65 16.94 -21.43
N THR A 274 -0.84 15.67 -21.09
CA THR A 274 -2.07 14.94 -21.39
C THR A 274 -2.77 14.48 -20.14
N ILE A 275 -4.10 14.44 -20.16
CA ILE A 275 -4.93 14.29 -18.95
C ILE A 275 -6.04 13.28 -19.22
N GLY A 276 -6.24 12.34 -18.30
CA GLY A 276 -7.33 11.38 -18.39
C GLY A 276 -7.22 10.26 -17.36
N THR A 277 -8.23 9.39 -17.30
CA THR A 277 -8.15 8.19 -16.44
C THR A 277 -7.10 7.22 -16.96
N PHE A 278 -6.86 7.19 -18.28
CA PHE A 278 -5.90 6.32 -18.95
C PHE A 278 -6.03 4.83 -18.57
N ASP A 279 -7.19 4.40 -18.05
CA ASP A 279 -7.40 3.03 -17.61
C ASP A 279 -7.38 2.09 -18.82
N GLY A 280 -6.46 1.14 -18.79
CA GLY A 280 -6.16 0.23 -19.87
C GLY A 280 -5.12 0.75 -20.86
N VAL A 281 -4.72 2.03 -20.88
CA VAL A 281 -3.77 2.61 -21.87
C VAL A 281 -3.92 1.97 -23.26
N HIS A 282 -5.14 2.03 -23.80
CA HIS A 282 -5.50 1.35 -25.04
C HIS A 282 -4.97 2.09 -26.27
N ARG A 283 -5.18 1.57 -27.48
CA ARG A 283 -4.66 2.20 -28.71
C ARG A 283 -5.11 3.66 -28.89
N GLY A 284 -6.35 3.99 -28.52
CA GLY A 284 -6.80 5.38 -28.45
C GLY A 284 -5.98 6.27 -27.49
N HIS A 285 -5.61 5.76 -26.30
CA HIS A 285 -4.72 6.47 -25.38
C HIS A 285 -3.29 6.55 -25.91
N THR A 286 -2.82 5.49 -26.58
CA THR A 286 -1.49 5.41 -27.17
C THR A 286 -1.28 6.54 -28.18
N GLU A 287 -2.28 6.84 -29.02
CA GLU A 287 -2.23 7.95 -29.96
C GLU A 287 -2.14 9.31 -29.26
N ILE A 288 -2.95 9.52 -28.21
CA ILE A 288 -2.90 10.75 -27.38
C ILE A 288 -1.50 10.94 -26.77
N ILE A 289 -0.95 9.87 -26.19
CA ILE A 289 0.37 9.88 -25.55
C ILE A 289 1.46 10.13 -26.60
N ALA A 290 1.43 9.44 -27.74
CA ALA A 290 2.38 9.63 -28.83
C ALA A 290 2.38 11.07 -29.34
N ARG A 291 1.20 11.68 -29.48
CA ARG A 291 1.05 13.09 -29.88
C ARG A 291 1.61 14.06 -28.84
N THR A 292 1.41 13.75 -27.56
CA THR A 292 1.96 14.50 -26.41
C THR A 292 3.49 14.48 -26.43
N VAL A 293 4.08 13.29 -26.55
CA VAL A 293 5.54 13.11 -26.59
C VAL A 293 6.14 13.77 -27.83
N ALA A 294 5.51 13.63 -28.99
CA ALA A 294 5.95 14.30 -30.22
C ALA A 294 5.94 15.83 -30.09
N SER A 295 4.90 16.41 -29.48
CA SER A 295 4.83 17.85 -29.29
C SER A 295 5.82 18.35 -28.24
N ALA A 296 5.99 17.61 -27.14
CA ALA A 296 6.99 17.90 -26.11
C ALA A 296 8.40 17.99 -26.70
N ARG A 297 8.78 16.98 -27.50
CA ARG A 297 10.06 16.95 -28.24
C ARG A 297 10.21 18.13 -29.19
N ARG A 298 9.18 18.44 -29.98
CA ARG A 298 9.18 19.58 -30.92
C ARG A 298 9.37 20.91 -30.21
N LEU A 299 8.80 21.07 -29.00
CA LEU A 299 8.88 22.30 -28.21
C LEU A 299 10.09 22.34 -27.27
N GLY A 300 10.86 21.25 -27.16
CA GLY A 300 11.96 21.14 -26.20
C GLY A 300 11.49 21.18 -24.74
N LEU A 301 10.28 20.68 -24.46
CA LEU A 301 9.65 20.68 -23.13
C LEU A 301 9.46 19.26 -22.61
N ALA A 302 9.24 19.11 -21.31
CA ALA A 302 8.91 17.81 -20.71
C ALA A 302 7.48 17.38 -21.06
N SER A 303 7.29 16.09 -21.34
CA SER A 303 5.98 15.46 -21.52
C SER A 303 5.45 14.92 -20.19
N VAL A 304 4.19 15.25 -19.90
CA VAL A 304 3.53 14.88 -18.64
C VAL A 304 2.23 14.15 -18.93
N LEU A 305 2.07 12.94 -18.39
CA LEU A 305 0.78 12.25 -18.34
C LEU A 305 0.19 12.41 -16.96
N LEU A 306 -0.94 13.11 -16.86
CA LEU A 306 -1.71 13.26 -15.63
C LEU A 306 -2.90 12.29 -15.61
N THR A 307 -3.00 11.54 -14.53
CA THR A 307 -4.08 10.61 -14.25
C THR A 307 -4.59 10.72 -12.81
N PHE A 308 -5.60 9.92 -12.47
CA PHE A 308 -6.36 10.01 -11.24
C PHE A 308 -6.39 8.66 -10.51
N ASP A 309 -6.29 8.73 -9.19
CA ASP A 309 -6.45 7.59 -8.27
C ASP A 309 -7.06 8.08 -6.94
N PRO A 310 -8.14 7.50 -6.39
CA PRO A 310 -8.94 6.39 -6.95
C PRO A 310 -9.65 6.79 -8.26
N HIS A 311 -10.32 5.83 -8.93
CA HIS A 311 -10.97 6.13 -10.21
C HIS A 311 -12.08 7.18 -10.01
N PRO A 312 -12.22 8.22 -10.88
CA PRO A 312 -13.18 9.31 -10.67
C PRO A 312 -14.65 8.90 -10.48
N VAL A 313 -15.03 7.75 -11.05
CA VAL A 313 -16.36 7.15 -10.89
C VAL A 313 -16.64 6.75 -9.44
N GLU A 314 -15.64 6.30 -8.68
CA GLU A 314 -15.82 5.84 -7.30
C GLU A 314 -16.32 6.97 -6.39
N LEU A 315 -15.87 8.19 -6.65
CA LEU A 315 -16.27 9.36 -5.89
C LEU A 315 -17.57 9.99 -6.44
N THR A 316 -17.74 10.02 -7.76
CA THR A 316 -18.93 10.62 -8.38
C THR A 316 -20.17 9.73 -8.31
N ARG A 317 -20.00 8.43 -8.07
CA ARG A 317 -21.07 7.43 -7.88
C ARG A 317 -20.69 6.51 -6.71
N PRO A 318 -20.97 6.92 -5.46
CA PRO A 318 -20.67 6.09 -4.28
C PRO A 318 -21.22 4.67 -4.41
N GLY A 319 -20.36 3.66 -4.27
CA GLY A 319 -20.70 2.24 -4.44
C GLY A 319 -20.49 1.68 -5.86
N ALA A 320 -20.24 2.52 -6.87
CA ALA A 320 -19.85 2.07 -8.20
C ALA A 320 -18.33 2.01 -8.35
N HIS A 321 -17.79 0.80 -8.51
CA HIS A 321 -16.38 0.59 -8.82
C HIS A 321 -16.26 -0.02 -10.22
N PRO A 322 -15.80 0.75 -11.23
CA PRO A 322 -15.58 0.16 -12.53
C PRO A 322 -14.48 -0.88 -12.45
N ALA A 323 -14.62 -1.97 -13.20
CA ALA A 323 -13.56 -2.97 -13.31
C ALA A 323 -12.27 -2.30 -13.84
N VAL A 324 -11.21 -2.31 -13.05
CA VAL A 324 -9.94 -1.65 -13.33
C VAL A 324 -9.16 -2.49 -14.34
N LEU A 325 -8.93 -1.95 -15.54
CA LEU A 325 -8.24 -2.66 -16.61
C LEU A 325 -6.74 -2.79 -16.35
N THR A 326 -6.14 -1.81 -15.66
CA THR A 326 -4.70 -1.78 -15.37
C THR A 326 -4.41 -1.14 -14.02
N THR A 327 -3.47 -1.72 -13.27
CA THR A 327 -2.93 -1.10 -12.05
C THR A 327 -2.27 0.25 -12.36
N ILE A 328 -2.12 1.13 -11.35
CA ILE A 328 -1.36 2.38 -11.49
C ILE A 328 0.08 2.10 -11.92
N ALA A 329 0.69 1.04 -11.37
CA ALA A 329 2.05 0.61 -11.71
C ALA A 329 2.16 0.25 -13.21
N ARG A 330 1.23 -0.56 -13.73
CA ARG A 330 1.19 -0.92 -15.16
C ARG A 330 0.90 0.29 -16.04
N ARG A 331 0.02 1.21 -15.63
CA ARG A 331 -0.20 2.47 -16.37
C ARG A 331 1.08 3.31 -16.47
N ALA A 332 1.84 3.42 -15.38
CA ALA A 332 3.09 4.16 -15.36
C ALA A 332 4.17 3.51 -16.23
N GLU A 333 4.27 2.18 -16.19
CA GLU A 333 5.14 1.39 -17.06
C GLU A 333 4.84 1.63 -18.55
N LEU A 334 3.57 1.49 -18.95
CA LEU A 334 3.13 1.70 -20.33
C LEU A 334 3.33 3.15 -20.79
N ALA A 335 3.13 4.12 -19.91
CA ALA A 335 3.41 5.52 -20.21
C ALA A 335 4.91 5.76 -20.46
N ALA A 336 5.78 5.14 -19.67
CA ALA A 336 7.22 5.22 -19.83
C ALA A 336 7.69 4.54 -21.12
N GLU A 337 7.15 3.37 -21.47
CA GLU A 337 7.42 2.67 -22.75
C GLU A 337 7.07 3.57 -23.96
N LEU A 338 6.00 4.37 -23.85
CA LEU A 338 5.58 5.33 -24.88
C LEU A 338 6.37 6.65 -24.88
N GLY A 339 7.30 6.82 -23.94
CA GLY A 339 8.24 7.94 -23.90
C GLY A 339 7.76 9.17 -23.11
N ILE A 340 6.82 9.00 -22.17
CA ILE A 340 6.45 10.07 -21.22
C ILE A 340 7.59 10.30 -20.23
N ASP A 341 7.98 11.57 -20.04
CA ASP A 341 9.02 11.95 -19.08
C ASP A 341 8.52 11.91 -17.63
N HIS A 342 7.27 12.32 -17.42
CA HIS A 342 6.66 12.38 -16.10
C HIS A 342 5.23 11.81 -16.08
N PHE A 343 5.06 10.69 -15.39
CA PHE A 343 3.75 10.17 -15.01
C PHE A 343 3.29 10.81 -13.69
N ARG A 344 2.06 11.33 -13.64
CA ARG A 344 1.52 12.09 -12.51
C ARG A 344 0.16 11.55 -12.09
N VAL A 345 0.03 11.18 -10.82
CA VAL A 345 -1.23 10.68 -10.25
C VAL A 345 -1.76 11.73 -9.28
N VAL A 346 -2.92 12.29 -9.59
CA VAL A 346 -3.63 13.22 -8.72
C VAL A 346 -4.63 12.44 -7.87
N PRO A 347 -4.59 12.59 -6.53
CA PRO A 347 -5.63 12.09 -5.66
C PRO A 347 -7.00 12.63 -6.10
N PHE A 348 -7.91 11.77 -6.54
CA PHE A 348 -9.26 12.20 -6.91
C PHE A 348 -10.14 12.29 -5.67
N ASP A 349 -9.98 13.40 -4.94
CA ASP A 349 -10.70 13.70 -3.70
C ASP A 349 -11.90 14.64 -3.95
N PRO A 350 -12.76 14.88 -2.93
CA PRO A 350 -13.87 15.82 -3.06
C PRO A 350 -13.46 17.24 -3.47
N GLY A 351 -12.23 17.66 -3.14
CA GLY A 351 -11.71 18.97 -3.53
C GLY A 351 -11.52 19.07 -5.04
N ILE A 352 -10.78 18.14 -5.64
CA ILE A 352 -10.58 18.06 -7.10
C ILE A 352 -11.92 17.84 -7.83
N ALA A 353 -12.78 16.98 -7.30
CA ALA A 353 -14.06 16.65 -7.94
C ALA A 353 -15.03 17.83 -8.01
N GLN A 354 -14.94 18.78 -7.08
CA GLN A 354 -15.80 19.98 -7.02
C GLN A 354 -15.28 21.15 -7.85
N LEU A 355 -14.04 21.09 -8.38
CA LEU A 355 -13.49 22.19 -9.19
C LEU A 355 -14.28 22.37 -10.48
N GLY A 356 -14.78 23.58 -10.71
CA GLY A 356 -15.32 23.96 -12.02
C GLY A 356 -14.24 23.91 -13.12
N PRO A 357 -14.62 23.88 -14.41
CA PRO A 357 -13.67 23.80 -15.52
C PRO A 357 -12.56 24.87 -15.47
N ALA A 358 -12.90 26.13 -15.19
CA ALA A 358 -11.94 27.22 -15.12
C ALA A 358 -10.94 27.07 -13.95
N ASP A 359 -11.43 26.69 -12.77
CA ASP A 359 -10.57 26.46 -11.60
C ASP A 359 -9.68 25.24 -11.76
N PHE A 360 -10.19 24.16 -12.38
CA PHE A 360 -9.36 23.00 -12.71
C PHE A 360 -8.21 23.39 -13.64
N VAL A 361 -8.50 24.13 -14.72
CA VAL A 361 -7.46 24.58 -15.67
C VAL A 361 -6.44 25.46 -14.96
N ARG A 362 -6.89 26.48 -14.22
CA ARG A 362 -6.00 27.40 -13.51
C ARG A 362 -5.14 26.67 -12.48
N GLN A 363 -5.76 25.95 -11.55
CA GLN A 363 -5.04 25.36 -10.40
C GLN A 363 -4.18 24.17 -10.78
N VAL A 364 -4.63 23.34 -11.74
CA VAL A 364 -3.92 22.11 -12.09
C VAL A 364 -3.01 22.33 -13.28
N LEU A 365 -3.52 22.86 -14.39
CA LEU A 365 -2.75 22.91 -15.64
C LEU A 365 -1.80 24.10 -15.69
N VAL A 366 -2.25 25.26 -15.20
CA VAL A 366 -1.44 26.48 -15.24
C VAL A 366 -0.52 26.54 -14.02
N GLU A 367 -1.06 26.57 -12.80
CA GLU A 367 -0.29 26.84 -11.58
C GLU A 367 0.64 25.70 -11.16
N ARG A 368 0.23 24.44 -11.40
CA ARG A 368 1.02 23.27 -10.97
C ARG A 368 1.87 22.68 -12.09
N LEU A 369 1.34 22.59 -13.31
CA LEU A 369 2.03 21.92 -14.41
C LEU A 369 2.70 22.88 -15.39
N HIS A 370 2.42 24.19 -15.28
CA HIS A 370 2.92 25.20 -16.20
C HIS A 370 2.69 24.80 -17.67
N ALA A 371 1.51 24.27 -17.98
CA ALA A 371 1.22 23.71 -19.30
C ALA A 371 1.49 24.73 -20.41
N ALA A 372 2.31 24.36 -21.38
CA ALA A 372 2.46 25.07 -22.65
C ALA A 372 1.44 24.59 -23.68
N GLU A 373 1.17 23.28 -23.66
CA GLU A 373 0.21 22.63 -24.53
C GLU A 373 -0.50 21.51 -23.77
N VAL A 374 -1.80 21.34 -24.02
CA VAL A 374 -2.60 20.26 -23.46
C VAL A 374 -3.15 19.38 -24.60
N VAL A 375 -2.83 18.09 -24.58
CA VAL A 375 -3.23 17.12 -25.61
C VAL A 375 -4.30 16.19 -25.05
N VAL A 376 -5.48 16.15 -25.67
CA VAL A 376 -6.64 15.38 -25.18
C VAL A 376 -7.40 14.70 -26.33
N GLY A 377 -8.16 13.65 -26.03
CA GLY A 377 -9.07 13.04 -26.99
C GLY A 377 -10.28 13.94 -27.30
N SER A 378 -10.88 13.78 -28.48
CA SER A 378 -12.06 14.57 -28.90
C SER A 378 -13.30 14.39 -28.01
N ASN A 379 -13.36 13.32 -27.23
CA ASN A 379 -14.41 13.04 -26.25
C ASN A 379 -14.07 13.51 -24.81
N PHE A 380 -12.97 14.25 -24.61
CA PHE A 380 -12.52 14.65 -23.28
C PHE A 380 -13.52 15.53 -22.54
N ARG A 381 -13.71 15.23 -21.25
CA ARG A 381 -14.56 15.95 -20.32
C ARG A 381 -13.82 16.16 -19.00
N PHE A 382 -14.03 17.31 -18.37
CA PHE A 382 -13.34 17.68 -17.13
C PHE A 382 -14.18 18.65 -16.29
N GLY A 383 -13.68 18.97 -15.09
CA GLY A 383 -14.38 19.82 -14.13
C GLY A 383 -15.58 19.14 -13.47
N HIS A 384 -16.18 19.83 -12.51
CA HIS A 384 -17.27 19.32 -11.70
C HIS A 384 -18.41 18.80 -12.58
N ARG A 385 -18.78 17.53 -12.34
CA ARG A 385 -19.79 16.80 -13.13
C ARG A 385 -19.48 16.71 -14.63
N ALA A 386 -18.20 16.69 -15.01
CA ALA A 386 -17.78 16.57 -16.41
C ALA A 386 -18.35 17.69 -17.30
N SER A 387 -18.55 18.89 -16.72
CA SER A 387 -19.17 20.05 -17.37
C SER A 387 -18.27 20.74 -18.41
N GLY A 388 -16.95 20.59 -18.29
CA GLY A 388 -15.97 21.08 -19.25
C GLY A 388 -15.93 20.23 -20.52
N SER A 389 -15.68 20.87 -21.66
CA SER A 389 -15.57 20.25 -22.98
C SER A 389 -14.26 20.66 -23.66
N VAL A 390 -13.88 19.96 -24.74
CA VAL A 390 -12.71 20.33 -25.56
C VAL A 390 -12.79 21.79 -26.04
N ALA A 391 -13.97 22.26 -26.46
CA ALA A 391 -14.18 23.65 -26.85
C ALA A 391 -13.93 24.62 -25.68
N GLY A 392 -14.50 24.32 -24.50
CA GLY A 392 -14.25 25.14 -23.30
C GLY A 392 -12.80 25.10 -22.84
N LEU A 393 -12.08 23.99 -23.05
CA LEU A 393 -10.65 23.91 -22.79
C LEU A 393 -9.86 24.85 -23.70
N ALA A 394 -10.20 24.90 -25.00
CA ALA A 394 -9.54 25.79 -25.96
C ALA A 394 -9.77 27.28 -25.63
N GLU A 395 -10.97 27.65 -25.20
CA GLU A 395 -11.28 29.02 -24.73
C GLU A 395 -10.44 29.39 -23.49
N LEU A 396 -10.38 28.49 -22.50
CA LEU A 396 -9.57 28.68 -21.30
C LEU A 396 -8.07 28.71 -21.62
N ALA A 397 -7.63 27.92 -22.60
CA ALA A 397 -6.24 27.90 -23.07
C ALA A 397 -5.79 29.26 -23.60
N ASN A 398 -6.62 29.88 -24.45
CA ASN A 398 -6.37 31.24 -24.95
C ASN A 398 -6.28 32.26 -23.81
N ARG A 399 -7.16 32.15 -22.81
CA ARG A 399 -7.16 33.04 -21.65
C ARG A 399 -5.93 32.89 -20.75
N PHE A 400 -5.42 31.67 -20.59
CA PHE A 400 -4.33 31.35 -19.66
C PHE A 400 -2.96 31.16 -20.33
N GLY A 401 -2.85 31.36 -21.65
CA GLY A 401 -1.56 31.39 -22.35
C GLY A 401 -0.96 30.01 -22.66
N PHE A 402 -1.80 29.02 -22.96
CA PHE A 402 -1.39 27.70 -23.45
C PHE A 402 -2.19 27.28 -24.70
N THR A 403 -1.77 26.22 -25.39
CA THR A 403 -2.46 25.70 -26.58
C THR A 403 -3.11 24.35 -26.32
N THR A 404 -4.10 23.95 -27.12
CA THR A 404 -4.74 22.64 -27.01
C THR A 404 -4.64 21.87 -28.32
N THR A 405 -4.32 20.59 -28.23
CA THR A 405 -4.34 19.66 -29.37
C THR A 405 -5.36 18.56 -29.10
N THR A 406 -6.26 18.36 -30.05
CA THR A 406 -7.28 17.31 -29.99
C THR A 406 -6.85 16.13 -30.85
N VAL A 407 -7.05 14.92 -30.34
CA VAL A 407 -6.77 13.66 -31.04
C VAL A 407 -8.08 12.93 -31.30
N ASP A 408 -8.25 12.44 -32.53
CA ASP A 408 -9.43 11.71 -32.96
C ASP A 408 -9.50 10.31 -32.33
N LEU A 409 -10.72 9.77 -32.23
CA LEU A 409 -10.93 8.47 -31.62
C LEU A 409 -10.53 7.36 -32.59
N VAL A 410 -9.83 6.35 -32.06
CA VAL A 410 -9.34 5.20 -32.82
C VAL A 410 -10.40 4.10 -32.83
N GLY A 411 -10.62 3.48 -33.99
CA GLY A 411 -11.50 2.31 -34.16
C GLY A 411 -10.76 0.97 -34.06
N VAL A 412 -11.51 -0.10 -33.80
CA VAL A 412 -11.10 -1.49 -33.93
C VAL A 412 -12.18 -2.26 -34.67
N ASP A 413 -11.80 -3.20 -35.53
CA ASP A 413 -12.75 -4.04 -36.22
C ASP A 413 -13.31 -5.11 -35.27
N ASP A 414 -14.63 -5.09 -35.10
CA ASP A 414 -15.41 -6.08 -34.35
C ASP A 414 -16.16 -6.95 -35.37
N ALA A 415 -15.91 -8.26 -35.34
CA ALA A 415 -16.52 -9.22 -36.26
C ALA A 415 -18.06 -9.21 -36.22
N LEU A 416 -18.67 -8.78 -35.10
CA LEU A 416 -20.12 -8.76 -34.91
C LEU A 416 -20.78 -7.44 -35.32
N SER A 417 -20.05 -6.33 -35.33
CA SER A 417 -20.64 -5.00 -35.49
C SER A 417 -19.85 -4.00 -36.33
N GLY A 418 -18.78 -4.45 -37.01
CA GLY A 418 -17.93 -3.61 -37.85
C GLY A 418 -16.95 -2.78 -37.02
N SER A 419 -16.54 -1.61 -37.51
CA SER A 419 -15.58 -0.77 -36.80
C SER A 419 -16.20 -0.11 -35.56
N ARG A 420 -15.65 -0.36 -34.37
CA ARG A 420 -16.08 0.23 -33.09
C ARG A 420 -15.02 1.15 -32.52
N VAL A 421 -15.46 2.25 -31.91
CA VAL A 421 -14.57 3.16 -31.19
C VAL A 421 -13.99 2.48 -29.94
N ILE A 422 -12.66 2.49 -29.82
CA ILE A 422 -11.93 1.97 -28.67
C ILE A 422 -12.15 2.89 -27.46
N SER A 423 -12.57 2.32 -26.34
CA SER A 423 -12.71 3.00 -25.05
C SER A 423 -12.51 2.02 -23.89
N SER A 424 -12.22 2.51 -22.68
CA SER A 424 -12.16 1.66 -21.48
C SER A 424 -13.50 0.95 -21.20
N THR A 425 -14.63 1.56 -21.54
CA THR A 425 -15.95 0.91 -21.42
C THR A 425 -16.09 -0.29 -22.35
N PHE A 426 -15.69 -0.12 -23.62
CA PHE A 426 -15.68 -1.21 -24.60
C PHE A 426 -14.74 -2.33 -24.15
N LEU A 427 -13.52 -2.00 -23.71
CA LEU A 427 -12.57 -3.00 -23.22
C LEU A 427 -13.09 -3.80 -22.03
N ARG A 428 -13.75 -3.14 -21.06
CA ARG A 428 -14.39 -3.83 -19.94
C ARG A 428 -15.44 -4.81 -20.42
N SER A 429 -16.24 -4.45 -21.43
CA SER A 429 -17.24 -5.36 -22.00
C SER A 429 -16.62 -6.57 -22.70
N CYS A 430 -15.49 -6.40 -23.41
CA CYS A 430 -14.76 -7.52 -24.02
C CYS A 430 -14.20 -8.47 -22.94
N VAL A 431 -13.56 -7.91 -21.91
CA VAL A 431 -13.01 -8.69 -20.80
C VAL A 431 -14.14 -9.43 -20.06
N GLU A 432 -15.23 -8.73 -19.71
CA GLU A 432 -16.39 -9.32 -19.04
C GLU A 432 -17.03 -10.46 -19.86
N ALA A 433 -17.01 -10.37 -21.19
CA ALA A 433 -17.47 -11.43 -22.09
C ALA A 433 -16.46 -12.57 -22.31
N GLY A 434 -15.22 -12.44 -21.83
CA GLY A 434 -14.14 -13.39 -22.07
C GLY A 434 -13.46 -13.27 -23.44
N ASP A 435 -13.81 -12.25 -24.23
CA ASP A 435 -13.18 -11.97 -25.52
C ASP A 435 -11.86 -11.20 -25.33
N VAL A 436 -10.88 -11.91 -24.77
CA VAL A 436 -9.55 -11.38 -24.47
C VAL A 436 -8.73 -11.11 -25.73
N ALA A 437 -9.08 -11.73 -26.87
CA ALA A 437 -8.44 -11.49 -28.15
C ALA A 437 -8.84 -10.13 -28.72
N LEU A 438 -10.14 -9.81 -28.74
CA LEU A 438 -10.63 -8.49 -29.15
C LEU A 438 -10.16 -7.40 -28.18
N ALA A 439 -10.17 -7.68 -26.87
CA ALA A 439 -9.57 -6.79 -25.88
C ALA A 439 -8.09 -6.54 -26.19
N GLY A 440 -7.34 -7.59 -26.52
CA GLY A 440 -5.94 -7.51 -26.90
C GLY A 440 -5.69 -6.66 -28.14
N ALA A 441 -6.51 -6.82 -29.19
CA ALA A 441 -6.45 -6.02 -30.40
C ALA A 441 -6.71 -4.52 -30.14
N ALA A 442 -7.67 -4.21 -29.26
CA ALA A 442 -8.00 -2.84 -28.87
C ALA A 442 -6.95 -2.21 -27.93
N LEU A 443 -6.32 -3.02 -27.08
CA LEU A 443 -5.20 -2.61 -26.22
C LEU A 443 -3.88 -2.46 -26.99
N GLY A 444 -3.69 -3.21 -28.08
CA GLY A 444 -2.40 -3.39 -28.77
C GLY A 444 -1.46 -4.37 -28.05
N ARG A 445 -1.96 -5.08 -27.03
CA ARG A 445 -1.23 -6.06 -26.20
C ARG A 445 -2.24 -6.94 -25.45
N PRO A 446 -1.86 -8.12 -24.95
CA PRO A 446 -2.74 -8.95 -24.13
C PRO A 446 -3.28 -8.21 -22.90
N HIS A 447 -4.53 -8.51 -22.52
CA HIS A 447 -5.06 -8.04 -21.24
C HIS A 447 -4.33 -8.73 -20.09
N ARG A 448 -4.01 -8.01 -19.01
CA ARG A 448 -3.17 -8.52 -17.92
C ARG A 448 -3.85 -8.33 -16.56
N VAL A 449 -3.83 -9.38 -15.73
CA VAL A 449 -4.22 -9.30 -14.31
C VAL A 449 -2.98 -9.50 -13.44
N ASP A 450 -2.72 -8.52 -12.58
CA ASP A 450 -1.57 -8.49 -11.68
C ASP A 450 -1.97 -9.01 -10.29
N GLY A 451 -1.10 -9.80 -9.64
CA GLY A 451 -1.36 -10.28 -8.29
C GLY A 451 -0.17 -10.95 -7.62
N VAL A 452 -0.42 -11.45 -6.42
CA VAL A 452 0.53 -12.24 -5.62
C VAL A 452 0.09 -13.70 -5.66
N VAL A 453 1.03 -14.61 -5.86
CA VAL A 453 0.72 -16.04 -5.81
C VAL A 453 0.54 -16.48 -4.35
N GLU A 454 -0.63 -17.02 -4.05
CA GLU A 454 -1.01 -17.58 -2.75
C GLU A 454 -1.08 -19.11 -2.76
N HIS A 455 -1.15 -19.69 -1.57
CA HIS A 455 -1.41 -21.12 -1.40
C HIS A 455 -2.88 -21.40 -1.69
N GLY A 456 -3.15 -22.25 -2.69
CA GLY A 456 -4.50 -22.73 -2.99
C GLY A 456 -4.77 -24.12 -2.42
N ASP A 457 -5.84 -24.78 -2.90
CA ASP A 457 -6.33 -26.08 -2.40
C ASP A 457 -5.37 -27.28 -2.68
N HIS A 458 -4.19 -27.03 -3.26
CA HIS A 458 -3.13 -27.99 -3.63
C HIS A 458 -3.58 -29.20 -4.50
N ARG A 459 -4.83 -29.24 -4.97
CA ARG A 459 -5.40 -30.33 -5.77
C ARG A 459 -4.68 -30.56 -7.10
N GLY A 460 -4.26 -29.50 -7.78
CA GLY A 460 -3.53 -29.60 -9.05
C GLY A 460 -2.18 -30.33 -8.91
N ARG A 461 -1.47 -30.10 -7.79
CA ARG A 461 -0.16 -30.70 -7.54
C ARG A 461 -0.23 -32.22 -7.40
N THR A 462 -1.29 -32.74 -6.76
CA THR A 462 -1.54 -34.20 -6.68
C THR A 462 -1.90 -34.83 -8.02
N LEU A 463 -2.32 -34.03 -9.00
CA LEU A 463 -2.71 -34.46 -10.35
C LEU A 463 -1.61 -34.26 -11.41
N GLY A 464 -0.41 -33.78 -11.01
CA GLY A 464 0.68 -33.48 -11.94
C GLY A 464 0.65 -32.07 -12.56
N PHE A 465 -0.32 -31.23 -12.19
CA PHE A 465 -0.50 -29.87 -12.71
C PHE A 465 -0.45 -28.84 -11.57
N PRO A 466 0.74 -28.46 -11.07
CA PRO A 466 0.84 -27.42 -10.05
C PRO A 466 0.24 -26.11 -10.58
N THR A 467 -0.70 -25.53 -9.83
CA THR A 467 -1.35 -24.26 -10.16
C THR A 467 -0.97 -23.16 -9.16
N ALA A 468 -0.60 -22.00 -9.69
CA ALA A 468 -0.40 -20.77 -8.95
C ALA A 468 -1.75 -20.07 -8.77
N ASN A 469 -2.20 -19.90 -7.53
CA ASN A 469 -3.46 -19.20 -7.23
C ASN A 469 -3.14 -17.70 -7.10
N LEU A 470 -3.79 -16.86 -7.90
CA LEU A 470 -3.51 -15.43 -7.92
C LEU A 470 -4.45 -14.68 -6.97
N SER A 471 -3.87 -13.92 -6.06
CA SER A 471 -4.54 -12.92 -5.23
C SER A 471 -4.34 -11.54 -5.83
N PHE A 472 -5.43 -10.90 -6.21
CA PHE A 472 -5.46 -9.66 -7.00
C PHE A 472 -6.47 -8.67 -6.43
N ASP A 473 -6.42 -7.43 -6.90
CA ASP A 473 -7.36 -6.38 -6.45
C ASP A 473 -8.81 -6.78 -6.74
N ARG A 474 -9.70 -6.61 -5.76
CA ARG A 474 -11.12 -7.00 -5.86
C ARG A 474 -11.87 -6.36 -7.02
N PHE A 475 -11.39 -5.25 -7.56
CA PHE A 475 -11.98 -4.53 -8.68
C PHE A 475 -11.20 -4.72 -9.97
N ALA A 476 -10.19 -5.59 -10.03
CA ALA A 476 -9.50 -5.91 -11.27
C ALA A 476 -10.48 -6.44 -12.33
N ALA A 477 -10.32 -6.00 -13.58
CA ALA A 477 -11.06 -6.54 -14.71
C ALA A 477 -10.57 -7.95 -15.01
N VAL A 478 -11.27 -8.96 -14.46
CA VAL A 478 -10.96 -10.37 -14.69
C VAL A 478 -11.86 -10.92 -15.81
N PRO A 479 -11.29 -11.60 -16.83
CA PRO A 479 -12.05 -12.20 -17.93
C PRO A 479 -13.18 -13.13 -17.46
N ALA A 480 -14.17 -13.44 -18.29
CA ALA A 480 -15.24 -14.38 -17.95
C ALA A 480 -14.72 -15.75 -17.46
N ASP A 481 -15.56 -16.52 -16.78
CA ASP A 481 -15.20 -17.86 -16.32
C ASP A 481 -14.89 -18.79 -17.51
N GLY A 482 -13.72 -19.42 -17.47
CA GLY A 482 -13.20 -20.23 -18.57
C GLY A 482 -11.71 -20.54 -18.40
N VAL A 483 -11.17 -21.34 -19.34
CA VAL A 483 -9.74 -21.63 -19.44
C VAL A 483 -9.16 -20.88 -20.62
N TYR A 484 -8.05 -20.19 -20.39
CA TYR A 484 -7.39 -19.32 -21.33
C TYR A 484 -5.94 -19.77 -21.55
N ALA A 485 -5.46 -19.66 -22.78
CA ALA A 485 -4.04 -19.68 -23.07
C ALA A 485 -3.48 -18.27 -22.87
N GLY A 486 -2.31 -18.20 -22.24
CA GLY A 486 -1.69 -16.94 -21.93
C GLY A 486 -0.23 -17.07 -21.54
N ARG A 487 0.30 -16.02 -20.93
CA ARG A 487 1.67 -15.94 -20.45
C ARG A 487 1.68 -15.46 -19.01
N ALA A 488 2.58 -16.01 -18.20
CA ALA A 488 2.91 -15.44 -16.91
C ALA A 488 4.15 -14.54 -17.06
N VAL A 489 4.20 -13.45 -16.30
CA VAL A 489 5.38 -12.56 -16.21
C VAL A 489 5.69 -12.28 -14.76
N PHE A 490 6.99 -12.18 -14.40
CA PHE A 490 7.33 -11.72 -13.07
C PHE A 490 7.05 -10.23 -12.99
N LEU A 491 6.59 -9.79 -11.81
CA LEU A 491 6.49 -8.39 -11.49
C LEU A 491 7.55 -8.05 -10.45
N ASP A 492 8.21 -6.93 -10.66
CA ASP A 492 9.13 -6.37 -9.70
C ASP A 492 8.36 -5.80 -8.48
N GLU A 493 9.06 -5.33 -7.46
CA GLU A 493 8.39 -4.81 -6.26
C GLU A 493 7.71 -3.43 -6.49
N TRP A 494 7.92 -2.75 -7.61
CA TRP A 494 7.10 -1.59 -8.05
C TRP A 494 5.84 -2.02 -8.82
N GLY A 495 5.71 -3.31 -9.18
CA GLY A 495 4.59 -3.84 -9.96
C GLY A 495 4.76 -3.68 -11.48
N GLN A 496 5.99 -3.41 -11.93
CA GLN A 496 6.36 -3.38 -13.34
C GLN A 496 6.80 -4.77 -13.78
N THR A 497 6.79 -5.02 -15.08
CA THR A 497 7.25 -6.28 -15.66
C THR A 497 8.74 -6.44 -15.41
N ASP A 498 9.13 -7.56 -14.82
CA ASP A 498 10.51 -7.96 -14.66
C ASP A 498 10.89 -8.92 -15.78
N GLU A 499 11.61 -8.41 -16.78
CA GLU A 499 12.07 -9.19 -17.93
C GLU A 499 13.34 -10.01 -17.65
N SER A 500 13.97 -9.83 -16.47
CA SER A 500 15.21 -10.55 -16.14
C SER A 500 15.01 -12.06 -16.05
N VAL A 501 13.80 -12.50 -15.75
CA VAL A 501 13.41 -13.90 -15.74
C VAL A 501 12.08 -14.05 -16.49
N PRO A 502 12.08 -14.63 -17.71
CA PRO A 502 10.84 -14.89 -18.40
C PRO A 502 10.08 -16.00 -17.67
N LEU A 503 8.89 -15.67 -17.17
CA LEU A 503 7.87 -16.68 -16.94
C LEU A 503 7.30 -17.12 -18.30
N GLY A 504 7.01 -18.41 -18.39
CA GLY A 504 6.64 -19.08 -19.62
C GLY A 504 5.16 -18.94 -19.97
N VAL A 505 4.76 -19.72 -20.97
CA VAL A 505 3.37 -19.89 -21.37
C VAL A 505 2.58 -20.53 -20.21
N ALA A 506 1.33 -20.11 -20.03
CA ALA A 506 0.48 -20.60 -18.95
C ALA A 506 -0.93 -20.93 -19.46
N ALA A 507 -1.47 -22.05 -18.96
CA ALA A 507 -2.90 -22.33 -19.01
C ALA A 507 -3.56 -21.69 -17.78
N ILE A 508 -4.45 -20.72 -18.00
CA ILE A 508 -5.04 -19.88 -16.96
C ILE A 508 -6.52 -20.23 -16.81
N SER A 509 -6.91 -20.73 -15.65
CA SER A 509 -8.29 -21.03 -15.29
C SER A 509 -8.89 -19.87 -14.48
N VAL A 510 -10.02 -19.35 -14.96
CA VAL A 510 -10.82 -18.35 -14.26
C VAL A 510 -12.14 -18.99 -13.83
N GLY A 511 -12.45 -18.91 -12.54
CA GLY A 511 -13.70 -19.44 -12.00
C GLY A 511 -14.31 -18.52 -10.95
N THR A 512 -15.58 -18.73 -10.66
CA THR A 512 -16.29 -18.07 -9.56
C THR A 512 -16.75 -19.11 -8.55
N ASN A 513 -16.37 -18.96 -7.27
CA ASN A 513 -16.88 -19.84 -6.22
C ASN A 513 -18.20 -19.26 -5.64
N PRO A 514 -19.34 -19.95 -5.78
CA PRO A 514 -20.59 -19.53 -5.15
C PRO A 514 -20.61 -20.02 -3.69
N THR A 515 -19.89 -19.35 -2.79
CA THR A 515 -20.07 -19.52 -1.34
C THR A 515 -20.91 -18.38 -0.79
N PHE A 516 -21.80 -18.69 0.16
CA PHE A 516 -22.82 -17.81 0.73
C PHE A 516 -22.32 -16.36 0.95
N ASP A 517 -23.01 -15.42 0.30
CA ASP A 517 -22.88 -13.94 0.33
C ASP A 517 -21.76 -13.21 -0.42
N VAL A 518 -20.72 -13.86 -0.99
CA VAL A 518 -19.74 -13.14 -1.84
C VAL A 518 -19.30 -13.95 -3.06
N ARG A 519 -19.56 -13.42 -4.27
CA ARG A 519 -18.96 -13.92 -5.52
C ARG A 519 -17.47 -13.59 -5.54
N GLN A 520 -16.62 -14.52 -5.13
CA GLN A 520 -15.17 -14.39 -5.25
C GLN A 520 -14.69 -14.99 -6.57
N ARG A 521 -14.04 -14.17 -7.40
CA ARG A 521 -13.34 -14.62 -8.62
C ARG A 521 -12.04 -15.30 -8.19
N ARG A 522 -11.75 -16.47 -8.74
CA ARG A 522 -10.48 -17.18 -8.61
C ARG A 522 -9.78 -17.20 -9.97
N VAL A 523 -8.48 -16.93 -9.96
CA VAL A 523 -7.63 -17.03 -11.14
C VAL A 523 -6.48 -17.94 -10.78
N GLU A 524 -6.36 -19.06 -11.48
CA GLU A 524 -5.34 -20.08 -11.27
C GLU A 524 -4.53 -20.26 -12.55
N ALA A 525 -3.21 -20.29 -12.45
CA ALA A 525 -2.34 -20.48 -13.61
C ALA A 525 -1.48 -21.73 -13.45
N HIS A 526 -1.54 -22.61 -14.44
CA HIS A 526 -0.55 -23.65 -14.63
C HIS A 526 0.52 -23.13 -15.60
N VAL A 527 1.69 -22.75 -15.09
CA VAL A 527 2.82 -22.30 -15.91
C VAL A 527 3.52 -23.53 -16.47
N LEU A 528 3.54 -23.64 -17.80
CA LEU A 528 4.12 -24.80 -18.48
C LEU A 528 5.64 -24.82 -18.29
N ASP A 529 6.19 -26.03 -18.18
CA ASP A 529 7.63 -26.30 -18.04
C ASP A 529 8.31 -25.58 -16.86
N TRP A 530 7.53 -25.13 -15.87
CA TRP A 530 8.03 -24.42 -14.70
C TRP A 530 7.93 -25.27 -13.44
N ASN A 531 9.08 -25.55 -12.83
CA ASN A 531 9.20 -26.47 -11.69
C ASN A 531 9.57 -25.78 -10.37
N GLN A 532 9.72 -24.45 -10.35
CA GLN A 532 10.05 -23.70 -9.13
C GLN A 532 8.80 -23.18 -8.43
N ASP A 533 8.92 -22.98 -7.12
CA ASP A 533 7.86 -22.40 -6.32
C ASP A 533 7.65 -20.92 -6.67
N LEU A 534 6.39 -20.54 -6.86
CA LEU A 534 5.96 -19.17 -7.13
C LEU A 534 5.29 -18.51 -5.92
N TYR A 535 5.10 -19.20 -4.79
CA TYR A 535 4.42 -18.64 -3.62
C TYR A 535 5.06 -17.35 -3.12
N GLY A 536 4.21 -16.36 -2.83
CA GLY A 536 4.62 -15.02 -2.40
C GLY A 536 5.23 -14.15 -3.51
N ARG A 537 5.46 -14.69 -4.72
CA ARG A 537 5.95 -13.92 -5.86
C ARG A 537 4.82 -13.09 -6.46
N ARG A 538 5.17 -11.92 -6.99
CA ARG A 538 4.26 -11.07 -7.75
C ARG A 538 4.36 -11.47 -9.22
N ILE A 539 3.23 -11.77 -9.83
CA ILE A 539 3.16 -12.14 -11.25
C ILE A 539 2.02 -11.38 -11.95
N GLY A 540 2.20 -11.17 -13.24
CA GLY A 540 1.14 -10.76 -14.15
C GLY A 540 0.72 -11.95 -15.01
N LEU A 541 -0.58 -12.13 -15.20
CA LEU A 541 -1.12 -13.13 -16.12
C LEU A 541 -1.70 -12.42 -17.34
N GLU A 542 -1.05 -12.60 -18.48
CA GLU A 542 -1.42 -12.07 -19.79
C GLU A 542 -2.36 -13.06 -20.49
N PHE A 543 -3.57 -12.62 -20.82
CA PHE A 543 -4.61 -13.44 -21.44
C PHE A 543 -4.59 -13.24 -22.96
N HIS A 544 -4.27 -14.29 -23.71
CA HIS A 544 -4.16 -14.22 -25.17
C HIS A 544 -5.40 -14.77 -25.87
N ARG A 545 -5.91 -15.92 -25.43
CA ARG A 545 -7.00 -16.63 -26.11
C ARG A 545 -7.85 -17.44 -25.14
N LEU A 546 -9.17 -17.40 -25.29
CA LEU A 546 -10.08 -18.33 -24.63
C LEU A 546 -9.97 -19.72 -25.30
N LEU A 547 -9.70 -20.76 -24.53
CA LEU A 547 -9.67 -22.15 -24.99
C LEU A 547 -11.06 -22.78 -24.90
N ARG A 548 -11.71 -22.61 -23.74
CA ARG A 548 -13.05 -23.16 -23.47
C ARG A 548 -13.70 -22.50 -22.26
N GLY A 549 -15.03 -22.64 -22.15
CA GLY A 549 -15.76 -22.32 -20.93
C GLY A 549 -15.47 -23.30 -19.78
N MET A 550 -16.02 -22.99 -18.60
CA MET A 550 -15.95 -23.88 -17.45
C MET A 550 -16.81 -25.13 -17.62
N VAL A 551 -16.25 -26.29 -17.26
CA VAL A 551 -16.89 -27.61 -17.35
C VAL A 551 -16.78 -28.30 -15.99
N ARG A 552 -17.84 -29.02 -15.58
CA ARG A 552 -17.79 -29.93 -14.42
C ARG A 552 -17.42 -31.32 -14.89
N PHE A 553 -16.47 -31.96 -14.22
CA PHE A 553 -16.01 -33.32 -14.53
C PHE A 553 -16.65 -34.33 -13.59
N ALA A 554 -16.97 -35.52 -14.08
CA ALA A 554 -17.58 -36.58 -13.28
C ALA A 554 -16.56 -37.35 -12.43
N GLY A 555 -15.27 -37.27 -12.79
CA GLY A 555 -14.18 -37.93 -12.09
C GLY A 555 -12.81 -37.31 -12.38
N VAL A 556 -11.80 -37.81 -11.67
CA VAL A 556 -10.41 -37.31 -11.76
C VAL A 556 -9.79 -37.56 -13.13
N ASP A 557 -10.04 -38.74 -13.73
CA ASP A 557 -9.46 -39.11 -15.02
C ASP A 557 -9.93 -38.20 -16.16
N GLU A 558 -11.22 -37.83 -16.17
CA GLU A 558 -11.77 -36.88 -17.14
C GLU A 558 -11.17 -35.48 -17.00
N LEU A 559 -10.96 -35.03 -15.76
CA LEU A 559 -10.31 -33.76 -15.46
C LEU A 559 -8.88 -33.76 -15.98
N VAL A 560 -8.08 -34.78 -15.66
CA VAL A 560 -6.69 -34.90 -16.11
C VAL A 560 -6.61 -34.91 -17.64
N ALA A 561 -7.42 -35.73 -18.32
CA ALA A 561 -7.45 -35.78 -19.78
C ALA A 561 -7.83 -34.43 -20.42
N GLN A 562 -8.71 -33.65 -19.78
CA GLN A 562 -9.02 -32.30 -20.25
C GLN A 562 -7.88 -31.32 -19.99
N MET A 563 -7.20 -31.40 -18.85
CA MET A 563 -6.05 -30.54 -18.54
C MET A 563 -4.88 -30.77 -19.50
N GLU A 564 -4.63 -32.02 -19.90
CA GLU A 564 -3.63 -32.36 -20.94
C GLU A 564 -3.96 -31.70 -22.28
N ARG A 565 -5.23 -31.76 -22.72
CA ARG A 565 -5.70 -31.07 -23.93
C ARG A 565 -5.55 -29.55 -23.83
N ASP A 566 -5.89 -28.98 -22.68
CA ASP A 566 -5.77 -27.53 -22.45
C ASP A 566 -4.29 -27.10 -22.51
N VAL A 567 -3.36 -27.90 -21.99
CA VAL A 567 -1.90 -27.69 -22.08
C VAL A 567 -1.41 -27.80 -23.52
N GLU A 568 -1.84 -28.82 -24.28
CA GLU A 568 -1.47 -28.99 -25.68
C GLU A 568 -1.94 -27.81 -26.54
N GLN A 569 -3.20 -27.39 -26.38
CA GLN A 569 -3.75 -26.22 -27.06
C GLN A 569 -3.06 -24.91 -26.67
N THR A 570 -2.59 -24.82 -25.42
CA THR A 570 -1.80 -23.68 -24.92
C THR A 570 -0.41 -23.64 -25.54
N ARG A 571 0.22 -24.78 -25.82
CA ARG A 571 1.52 -24.84 -26.53
C ARG A 571 1.41 -24.51 -28.02
N ALA A 572 0.30 -24.90 -28.64
CA ALA A 572 0.14 -24.85 -30.09
C ALA A 572 -0.26 -23.48 -30.65
N GLY A 573 -0.67 -22.54 -29.81
CA GLY A 573 -1.03 -21.17 -30.21
C GLY A 573 -0.23 -20.14 -29.45
#